data_AF-A0A9E2CDD2-F1
#
_entry.id   AF-A0A9E2CDD2-F1
#
_cell.length_a   1.000
_cell.length_b   1.000
_cell.length_c   1.000
_cell.angle_alpha   90.00
_cell.angle_beta   90.00
_cell.angle_gamma   90.00
#
_symmetry.space_group_name_H-M   'P 1'
#
loop_
_entity.id
_entity.type
_entity.pdbx_description
1 polymer ?
#
loop_
_entity_poly.entity_id
_entity_poly.type
_entity_poly.pdbx_seq_one_letter_code
_entity_poly.pdbx_strand_id
1 'polypeptide(L)' 'MQKTTVTDMLSLSIPERIVLVEDLWDSIAAKAEVIELTDKEKQIIDQRIEAYHCNPNAASPWNEVYKRIVKNYEV' A
#
# COMPACT_ATOMS: atom_id res chain seq x y z
N MET A 1 -19.07 13.12 20.14
CA MET A 1 -17.86 12.96 19.32
C MET A 1 -17.84 14.10 18.31
N GLN A 2 -16.77 14.88 18.25
CA GLN A 2 -16.63 15.90 17.19
C GLN A 2 -16.36 15.19 15.86
N LYS A 3 -17.03 15.65 14.79
CA LYS A 3 -16.77 15.17 13.43
C LYS A 3 -15.70 16.06 12.83
N THR A 4 -14.50 15.52 12.67
CA THR A 4 -13.44 16.17 11.88
C THR A 4 -13.78 16.03 10.40
N THR A 5 -13.69 17.12 9.65
CA THR A 5 -13.92 17.10 8.21
C THR A 5 -12.61 16.87 7.45
N VAL A 6 -12.70 16.35 6.23
CA VAL A 6 -11.53 16.22 5.34
C VAL A 6 -10.91 17.60 5.09
N THR A 7 -11.72 18.66 5.05
CA THR A 7 -11.25 20.04 4.91
C THR A 7 -10.35 20.47 6.07
N ASP A 8 -10.67 20.06 7.30
CA ASP A 8 -9.82 20.34 8.48
C ASP A 8 -8.46 19.61 8.36
N MET A 9 -8.46 18.39 7.83
CA MET A 9 -7.23 17.62 7.59
C MET A 9 -6.34 18.21 6.50
N LEU A 10 -6.91 18.94 5.53
CA LEU A 10 -6.13 19.60 4.48
C LEU A 10 -5.39 20.84 4.98
N SER A 11 -5.76 21.38 6.15
CA SER A 11 -5.02 22.49 6.79
C SER A 11 -3.69 22.04 7.41
N LEU A 12 -3.50 20.72 7.60
CA LEU A 12 -2.26 20.12 8.07
C LEU A 12 -1.18 20.17 6.99
N SER A 13 0.07 20.26 7.44
CA SER A 13 1.23 20.11 6.56
C SER A 13 1.26 18.71 5.92
N ILE A 14 2.00 18.57 4.82
CA ILE A 14 2.14 17.27 4.13
C ILE A 14 2.67 16.17 5.08
N PRO A 15 3.74 16.40 5.88
CA PRO A 15 4.21 15.39 6.83
C PRO A 15 3.14 14.98 7.86
N GLU A 16 2.41 15.95 8.43
CA GLU A 16 1.34 15.67 9.39
C GLU A 16 0.21 14.85 8.76
N ARG A 17 -0.14 15.13 7.50
CA ARG A 17 -1.13 14.32 6.76
C ARG A 17 -0.65 12.90 6.52
N ILE A 18 0.64 12.70 6.22
CA ILE A 18 1.20 11.37 6.03
C ILE A 18 1.09 10.56 7.32
N VAL A 19 1.54 11.12 8.45
CA VAL A 19 1.45 10.47 9.76
C VAL A 19 0.00 10.18 10.13
N LEU A 20 -0.91 11.12 9.89
CA LEU A 20 -2.33 10.91 10.18
C LEU A 20 -2.95 9.80 9.32
N VAL A 21 -2.56 9.69 8.04
CA VAL A 21 -3.00 8.60 7.17
C VAL A 21 -2.47 7.26 7.67
N GLU A 22 -1.23 7.20 8.11
CA GLU A 22 -0.60 6.00 8.70
C GLU A 22 -1.33 5.58 9.98
N ASP A 23 -1.52 6.50 10.93
CA ASP A 23 -2.24 6.24 12.19
C ASP A 23 -3.68 5.74 11.95
N LEU A 24 -4.37 6.33 10.97
CA LEU A 24 -5.71 5.90 10.58
C LEU A 24 -5.68 4.50 9.96
N TRP A 25 -4.69 4.22 9.11
CA TRP A 25 -4.52 2.92 8.50
C TRP A 25 -4.25 1.83 9.54
N ASP A 26 -3.38 2.11 10.50
CA ASP A 26 -3.08 1.21 11.63
C ASP A 26 -4.32 0.96 12.49
N SER A 27 -5.11 2.00 12.78
CA SER A 27 -6.36 1.83 13.51
C SER A 27 -7.39 0.98 12.76
N ILE A 28 -7.43 1.07 11.43
CA ILE A 28 -8.31 0.24 10.60
C ILE A 28 -7.81 -1.21 10.63
N ALA A 29 -6.51 -1.42 10.38
CA ALA A 29 -5.89 -2.73 10.38
C ALA A 29 -6.08 -3.46 11.72
N ALA A 30 -5.98 -2.74 12.85
CA ALA A 30 -6.19 -3.30 14.19
C ALA A 30 -7.63 -3.78 14.46
N LYS A 31 -8.61 -3.27 13.72
CA LYS A 31 -10.05 -3.60 13.89
C LYS A 31 -10.62 -4.41 12.73
N ALA A 32 -9.91 -4.47 11.61
CA ALA A 32 -10.31 -5.26 10.46
C ALA A 32 -10.30 -6.73 10.86
N GLU A 33 -11.34 -7.46 10.47
CA GLU A 33 -11.29 -8.91 10.53
C GLU A 33 -10.11 -9.38 9.69
N VAL A 34 -9.29 -10.25 10.27
CA VAL A 34 -8.12 -10.79 9.59
C VAL A 34 -8.64 -11.60 8.40
N ILE A 35 -8.43 -11.08 7.19
CA ILE A 35 -8.64 -11.84 5.97
C ILE A 35 -7.46 -12.80 5.87
N GLU A 36 -7.68 -14.02 6.36
CA GLU A 36 -6.71 -15.09 6.23
C GLU A 36 -6.54 -15.44 4.75
N LEU A 37 -5.29 -15.42 4.29
CA LEU A 37 -4.96 -15.92 2.96
C LEU A 37 -5.20 -17.43 2.93
N THR A 38 -5.83 -17.91 1.87
CA THR A 38 -5.94 -19.34 1.59
C THR A 38 -4.55 -19.94 1.37
N ASP A 39 -4.40 -21.25 1.60
CA ASP A 39 -3.12 -21.94 1.38
C ASP A 39 -2.61 -21.77 -0.06
N LYS A 40 -3.54 -21.68 -1.02
CA LYS A 40 -3.21 -21.44 -2.42
C LYS A 40 -2.64 -20.05 -2.66
N GLU A 41 -3.17 -19.02 -2.01
CA GLU A 41 -2.65 -17.66 -2.11
C GLU A 41 -1.28 -17.53 -1.45
N LYS A 42 -1.10 -18.15 -0.28
CA LYS A 42 0.20 -18.24 0.41
C LYS A 42 1.25 -18.91 -0.50
N GLN A 43 0.90 -20.04 -1.12
CA GLN A 43 1.79 -20.75 -2.04
C GLN A 43 2.20 -19.89 -3.25
N ILE A 44 1.29 -19.08 -3.81
CA ILE A 44 1.62 -18.17 -4.92
C ILE A 44 2.63 -17.11 -4.47
N ILE A 45 2.47 -16.58 -3.25
CA ILE A 45 3.41 -15.59 -2.69
C ILE A 45 4.78 -16.22 -2.51
N ASP A 46 4.85 -17.41 -1.89
CA ASP A 46 6.10 -18.13 -1.66
C ASP A 46 6.84 -18.39 -2.99
N GLN A 47 6.13 -18.89 -4.01
CA GLN A 47 6.69 -19.11 -5.35
C GLN A 47 7.23 -17.83 -5.98
N ARG A 48 6.55 -16.70 -5.80
CA ARG A 48 6.98 -15.40 -6.35
C ARG A 48 8.23 -14.87 -5.64
N ILE A 49 8.32 -15.08 -4.33
CA ILE A 49 9.48 -14.71 -3.53
C ILE A 49 10.69 -15.56 -3.93
N GLU A 50 10.53 -16.88 -4.04
CA GLU A 50 11.59 -17.79 -4.51
C GLU A 50 12.07 -17.45 -5.92
N ALA A 51 11.15 -17.15 -6.84
CA ALA A 51 11.48 -16.75 -8.20
C ALA A 51 12.29 -15.43 -8.22
N TYR A 52 11.94 -14.47 -7.36
CA TYR A 52 12.71 -13.23 -7.22
C TYR A 52 14.10 -13.48 -6.62
N HIS A 53 14.22 -14.35 -5.61
CA HIS A 53 15.53 -14.71 -5.05
C HIS A 53 16.44 -15.42 -6.07
N CYS A 54 15.86 -16.29 -6.92
CA CYS A 54 16.60 -16.95 -7.98
C CYS A 54 16.99 -15.99 -9.11
N ASN A 55 16.18 -14.97 -9.40
CA ASN A 55 16.44 -13.97 -10.42
C ASN A 55 15.98 -12.56 -9.99
N PRO A 56 16.84 -11.81 -9.27
CA PRO A 56 16.49 -10.47 -8.79
C PRO A 56 16.17 -9.46 -9.91
N ASN A 57 16.64 -9.70 -11.13
CA ASN A 57 16.38 -8.85 -12.29
C ASN A 57 15.02 -9.14 -12.96
N ALA A 58 14.28 -10.15 -12.51
CA ALA A 58 12.96 -10.48 -13.02
C ALA A 58 11.86 -9.51 -12.53
N ALA A 59 12.15 -8.70 -11.51
CA ALA A 59 11.25 -7.67 -11.00
C ALA A 59 11.67 -6.28 -11.47
N SER A 60 10.68 -5.38 -11.63
CA SER A 60 10.95 -3.97 -11.91
C SER A 60 11.03 -3.19 -10.59
N PRO A 61 12.02 -2.29 -10.44
CA PRO A 61 12.03 -1.29 -9.38
C PRO A 61 10.72 -0.48 -9.32
N TRP A 62 10.27 -0.13 -8.11
CA TRP A 62 8.99 0.57 -7.90
C TRP A 62 8.87 1.88 -8.71
N ASN A 63 9.95 2.66 -8.81
CA ASN A 63 9.98 3.89 -9.60
C ASN A 63 9.69 3.64 -11.09
N GLU A 64 10.13 2.51 -11.66
CA GLU A 64 9.82 2.14 -13.05
C GLU A 64 8.37 1.69 -13.22
N VAL A 65 7.88 0.89 -12.26
CA VAL A 65 6.47 0.47 -12.21
C VAL A 65 5.56 1.69 -12.10
N TYR A 66 5.86 2.61 -11.19
CA TYR A 66 5.11 3.84 -10.98
C TYR A 66 5.07 4.70 -12.24
N LYS A 67 6.22 4.91 -12.90
CA LYS A 67 6.28 5.63 -14.18
C LYS A 67 5.38 4.99 -15.24
N ARG A 68 5.39 3.66 -15.35
CA ARG A 68 4.54 2.93 -16.30
C ARG A 68 3.05 3.06 -15.97
N ILE A 69 2.68 3.02 -14.69
CA ILE A 69 1.30 3.20 -14.24
C ILE A 69 0.84 4.62 -14.57
N VAL A 70 1.55 5.65 -14.09
CA VAL A 70 1.15 7.05 -14.27
C VAL A 70 1.10 7.44 -15.75
N LYS A 71 2.05 6.98 -16.57
CA LYS A 71 2.01 7.19 -18.03
C LYS A 71 0.73 6.65 -18.67
N ASN A 72 0.15 5.57 -18.14
CA ASN A 72 -1.09 4.99 -18.65
C ASN A 72 -2.36 5.72 -18.16
N TYR A 73 -2.23 6.66 -17.22
CA TYR A 73 -3.32 7.46 -16.66
C TYR A 73 -3.20 8.97 -16.97
N GLU A 74 -2.17 9.39 -17.71
CA GLU A 74 -2.14 10.71 -18.35
C GLU A 74 -3.10 10.69 -19.55
N VAL A 75 -4.21 11.41 -19.42
CA VAL A 75 -5.12 11.80 -20.52
C VAL A 75 -4.49 12.95 -21.31
#